data_AF-A0A843SNB3-F1
#
_entry.id   AF-A0A843SNB3-F1
#
_cell.length_a   1.000
_cell.length_b   1.000
_cell.length_c   1.000
_cell.angle_alpha   90.00
_cell.angle_beta   90.00
_cell.angle_gamma   90.00
#
_symmetry.space_group_name_H-M   'P 1'
#
loop_
_entity.id
_entity.type
_entity.pdbx_description
1 polymer ?
#
loop_
_entity_poly.entity_id
_entity_poly.type
_entity_poly.pdbx_seq_one_letter_code
_entity_poly.pdbx_strand_id
1 'polypeptide(L)'
;MNKPTISIETVSDDIVKAANAVATVVAGGLRIGLKKPNVLRQYQIVETVGASARNEVYMGMVMPLLWVTQIDGDDQPPPSTKRELEALISRLGEDGISAVMGHVAEQADAAVSEAAVKN
;
A
#
# COMPACT_ATOMS: atom_id res chain seq x y z
N MET A 1 -32.38 40.47 -11.58
CA MET A 1 -32.44 39.01 -11.77
C MET A 1 -31.03 38.46 -11.57
N ASN A 2 -30.68 38.03 -10.36
CA ASN A 2 -29.36 37.49 -10.05
C ASN A 2 -29.43 35.96 -10.13
N LYS A 3 -28.69 35.37 -11.08
CA LYS A 3 -28.57 33.92 -11.23
C LYS A 3 -27.72 33.38 -10.06
N PRO A 4 -28.13 32.31 -9.36
CA PRO A 4 -27.27 31.69 -8.36
C PRO A 4 -26.15 30.92 -9.08
N THR A 5 -24.91 31.36 -8.88
CA THR A 5 -23.72 30.63 -9.31
C THR A 5 -23.52 29.49 -8.32
N ILE A 6 -23.77 28.25 -8.76
CA ILE A 6 -23.42 27.05 -7.99
C ILE A 6 -21.94 26.77 -8.28
N SER A 7 -21.06 27.10 -7.32
CA SER A 7 -19.69 26.63 -7.31
C SER A 7 -19.70 25.13 -7.00
N ILE A 8 -19.56 24.31 -8.03
CA ILE A 8 -19.25 22.89 -7.89
C ILE A 8 -17.76 22.75 -7.58
N GLU A 9 -17.38 22.97 -6.32
CA GLU A 9 -16.09 22.49 -5.83
C GLU A 9 -16.05 20.97 -6.07
N THR A 10 -15.04 20.58 -6.84
CA THR A 10 -14.95 19.28 -7.50
C THR A 10 -14.59 18.23 -6.45
N VAL A 11 -15.62 17.66 -5.79
CA VAL A 11 -15.49 16.55 -4.82
C VAL A 11 -14.67 15.36 -5.38
N SER A 12 -14.53 15.28 -6.71
CA SER A 12 -13.75 14.25 -7.39
C SER A 12 -12.24 14.30 -7.12
N ASP A 13 -11.65 15.46 -6.83
CA ASP A 13 -10.19 15.56 -6.63
C ASP A 13 -9.77 15.20 -5.20
N ASP A 14 -10.60 15.48 -4.19
CA ASP A 14 -10.29 15.16 -2.79
C ASP A 14 -10.35 13.66 -2.50
N ILE A 15 -11.27 12.92 -3.15
CA ILE A 15 -11.35 11.45 -3.00
C ILE A 15 -10.15 10.76 -3.65
N VAL A 16 -9.67 11.24 -4.80
CA VAL A 16 -8.50 10.67 -5.48
C VAL A 16 -7.21 10.97 -4.72
N LYS A 17 -7.13 12.12 -4.03
CA LYS A 17 -5.98 12.52 -3.22
C LYS A 17 -5.86 11.72 -1.92
N ALA A 18 -6.99 11.42 -1.27
CA ALA A 18 -7.03 10.54 -0.10
C ALA A 18 -6.60 9.10 -0.45
N ALA A 19 -7.01 8.58 -1.61
CA ALA A 19 -6.62 7.25 -2.08
C ALA A 19 -5.13 7.12 -2.47
N ASN A 20 -4.44 8.26 -2.69
CA ASN A 20 -3.02 8.32 -3.05
C ASN A 20 -2.12 8.86 -1.92
N ALA A 21 -2.69 9.17 -0.76
CA ALA A 21 -1.92 9.68 0.36
C ALA A 21 -0.94 8.61 0.85
N VAL A 22 0.33 8.98 0.97
CA VAL A 22 1.33 8.14 1.62
C VAL A 22 0.99 8.13 3.11
N ALA A 23 0.46 7.00 3.59
CA ALA A 23 0.26 6.79 5.01
C ALA A 23 1.63 6.59 5.66
N THR A 24 1.85 7.19 6.84
CA THR A 24 3.08 6.94 7.60
C THR A 24 2.71 6.20 8.87
N VAL A 25 3.28 5.02 9.06
CA VAL A 25 3.14 4.24 10.29
C VAL A 25 4.48 4.23 11.04
N VAL A 26 4.43 4.22 12.37
CA VAL A 26 5.63 4.14 13.21
C VAL A 26 5.62 2.81 13.95
N ALA A 27 6.65 2.00 13.76
CA ALA A 27 6.76 0.67 14.35
C ALA A 27 8.23 0.29 14.56
N GLY A 28 8.57 -0.30 15.71
CA GLY A 28 9.94 -0.73 16.02
C GLY A 28 10.99 0.39 15.96
N GLY A 29 10.57 1.66 16.11
CA GLY A 29 11.44 2.84 15.96
C GLY A 29 11.63 3.32 14.52
N LEU A 30 11.04 2.64 13.53
CA LEU A 30 11.05 3.02 12.11
C LEU A 30 9.82 3.84 11.75
N ARG A 31 9.98 4.80 10.83
CA ARG A 31 8.88 5.50 10.16
C ARG A 31 8.69 4.93 8.76
N ILE A 32 7.61 4.21 8.53
CA ILE A 32 7.37 3.49 7.27
C ILE A 32 6.30 4.24 6.48
N GLY A 33 6.67 4.70 5.28
CA GLY A 33 5.73 5.25 4.30
C GLY A 33 5.07 4.11 3.52
N LEU A 34 3.74 4.13 3.48
CA LEU A 34 2.90 3.12 2.83
C LEU A 34 2.01 3.77 1.78
N LYS A 35 1.98 3.15 0.61
CA LYS A 35 1.11 3.54 -0.51
C LYS A 35 0.62 2.30 -1.25
N LYS A 36 -0.65 2.33 -1.64
CA LYS A 36 -1.25 1.26 -2.43
C LYS A 36 -0.47 1.01 -3.75
N PRO A 37 0.05 -0.19 -3.98
CA PRO A 37 0.78 -0.51 -5.19
C PRO A 37 -0.17 -0.66 -6.39
N ASN A 38 0.28 -0.19 -7.56
CA ASN A 38 -0.43 -0.42 -8.82
C ASN A 38 -0.39 -1.91 -9.21
N VAL A 39 -1.40 -2.37 -9.96
CA VAL A 39 -1.53 -3.73 -10.52
C VAL A 39 -0.27 -4.16 -11.28
N LEU A 40 0.38 -3.26 -12.02
CA LEU A 40 1.64 -3.58 -12.71
C LEU A 40 2.73 -4.06 -11.75
N ARG A 41 2.82 -3.47 -10.54
CA ARG A 41 3.81 -3.88 -9.52
C ARG A 41 3.49 -5.24 -8.94
N GLN A 42 2.21 -5.52 -8.74
CA GLN A 42 1.73 -6.82 -8.29
C GLN A 42 2.03 -7.91 -9.32
N TYR A 43 1.86 -7.62 -10.61
CA TYR A 43 2.23 -8.54 -11.68
C TYR A 43 3.74 -8.82 -11.70
N GLN A 44 4.56 -7.76 -11.65
CA GLN A 44 6.02 -7.87 -11.67
C GLN A 44 6.57 -8.71 -10.52
N ILE A 45 6.00 -8.60 -9.31
CA ILE A 45 6.47 -9.42 -8.18
C ILE A 45 6.14 -10.89 -8.39
N VAL A 46 4.94 -11.19 -8.90
CA VAL A 46 4.50 -12.58 -9.19
C VAL A 46 5.41 -13.21 -10.22
N GLU A 47 5.76 -12.47 -11.28
CA GLU A 47 6.73 -12.90 -12.28
C GLU A 47 8.11 -13.15 -11.66
N THR A 48 8.59 -12.23 -10.82
CA THR A 48 9.89 -12.29 -10.15
C THR A 48 10.00 -13.50 -9.21
N VAL A 49 8.96 -13.80 -8.43
CA VAL A 49 9.00 -14.91 -7.47
C VAL A 49 8.75 -16.26 -8.16
N GLY A 50 8.15 -16.25 -9.36
CA GLY A 50 7.95 -17.40 -10.23
C GLY A 50 7.12 -18.50 -9.58
N ALA A 51 7.64 -19.73 -9.57
CA ALA A 51 6.94 -20.89 -9.00
C ALA A 51 6.54 -20.70 -7.52
N SER A 52 7.27 -19.88 -6.77
CA SER A 52 6.96 -19.54 -5.38
C SER A 52 5.64 -18.77 -5.23
N ALA A 53 5.13 -18.14 -6.30
CA ALA A 53 3.83 -17.47 -6.28
C ALA A 53 2.65 -18.41 -5.99
N ARG A 54 2.79 -19.72 -6.24
CA ARG A 54 1.77 -20.72 -5.92
C ARG A 54 1.61 -20.96 -4.42
N ASN A 55 2.59 -20.53 -3.62
CA ASN A 55 2.50 -20.62 -2.17
C ASN A 55 1.77 -19.38 -1.66
N GLU A 56 0.50 -19.55 -1.31
CA GLU A 56 -0.38 -18.49 -0.80
C GLU A 56 0.16 -17.85 0.49
N VAL A 57 0.78 -18.64 1.37
CA VAL A 57 1.39 -18.13 2.61
C VAL A 57 2.56 -17.20 2.27
N TYR A 58 3.41 -17.60 1.33
CA TYR A 58 4.53 -16.78 0.88
C TYR A 58 4.05 -15.48 0.22
N MET A 59 3.04 -15.56 -0.67
CA MET A 59 2.48 -14.38 -1.31
C MET A 59 1.75 -13.47 -0.33
N GLY A 60 1.09 -14.02 0.68
CA GLY A 60 0.48 -13.27 1.77
C GLY A 60 1.48 -12.43 2.56
N MET A 61 2.74 -12.88 2.66
CA MET A 61 3.82 -12.09 3.26
C MET A 61 4.44 -11.09 2.28
N VAL A 62 4.60 -11.45 1.02
CA VAL A 62 5.30 -10.62 0.02
C VAL A 62 4.44 -9.45 -0.48
N MET A 63 3.15 -9.66 -0.71
CA MET A 63 2.28 -8.65 -1.31
C MET A 63 2.16 -7.38 -0.47
N PRO A 64 2.03 -7.45 0.87
CA PRO A 64 1.96 -6.26 1.71
C PRO A 64 3.26 -5.44 1.69
N LEU A 65 4.42 -6.07 1.48
CA LEU A 65 5.70 -5.37 1.39
C LEU A 65 5.78 -4.43 0.18
N LEU A 66 5.02 -4.68 -0.89
CA LEU A 66 4.94 -3.76 -2.04
C LEU A 66 4.31 -2.41 -1.70
N TRP A 67 3.64 -2.30 -0.56
CA TRP A 67 3.07 -1.03 -0.11
C TRP A 67 4.15 -0.09 0.44
N VAL A 68 5.30 -0.63 0.86
CA VAL A 68 6.37 0.18 1.46
C VAL A 68 7.02 1.04 0.38
N THR A 69 6.93 2.36 0.55
CA THR A 69 7.55 3.34 -0.33
C THR A 69 8.67 4.12 0.34
N GLN A 70 8.67 4.21 1.66
CA GLN A 70 9.69 4.94 2.42
C GLN A 70 10.00 4.27 3.75
N ILE A 71 11.25 4.38 4.20
CA ILE A 71 11.67 3.96 5.54
C ILE A 71 12.57 5.07 6.10
N ASP A 72 12.18 5.66 7.23
CA ASP A 72 12.86 6.78 7.92
C ASP A 72 13.08 8.03 7.04
N GLY A 73 12.21 8.23 6.05
CA GLY A 73 12.29 9.33 5.10
C GLY A 73 13.16 9.05 3.88
N ASP A 74 13.84 7.90 3.83
CA ASP A 74 14.51 7.43 2.62
C ASP A 74 13.51 6.72 1.71
N ASP A 75 13.58 7.02 0.40
CA ASP A 75 12.80 6.32 -0.60
C ASP A 75 13.23 4.85 -0.69
N GLN A 76 12.27 3.95 -0.51
CA GLN A 76 12.45 2.52 -0.61
C GLN A 76 11.87 2.07 -1.97
N PRO A 77 12.72 1.72 -2.95
CA PRO A 77 12.23 1.19 -4.21
C PRO A 77 11.55 -0.18 -4.00
N PRO A 78 10.55 -0.52 -4.81
CA PRO A 78 9.89 -1.80 -4.73
C PRO A 78 10.90 -2.92 -5.06
N PRO A 79 10.89 -4.01 -4.29
CA PRO A 79 11.80 -5.12 -4.51
C PRO A 79 11.50 -5.78 -5.86
N SER A 80 12.55 -6.00 -6.64
CA SER A 80 12.52 -6.61 -7.97
C SER A 80 13.25 -7.95 -8.02
N THR A 81 13.82 -8.39 -6.88
CA THR A 81 14.44 -9.72 -6.72
C THR A 81 14.13 -10.32 -5.36
N LYS A 82 14.26 -11.65 -5.22
CA LYS A 82 14.10 -12.33 -3.92
C LYS A 82 15.06 -11.81 -2.85
N ARG A 83 16.29 -11.49 -3.23
CA ARG A 83 17.30 -10.93 -2.32
C ARG A 83 16.90 -9.55 -1.79
N GLU A 84 16.28 -8.73 -2.62
CA GLU A 84 15.76 -7.42 -2.19
C GLU A 84 14.54 -7.56 -1.28
N LEU A 85 13.68 -8.56 -1.49
CA LEU A 85 12.61 -8.90 -0.55
C LEU A 85 13.16 -9.28 0.81
N GLU A 86 14.15 -10.17 0.86
CA GLU A 86 14.79 -10.60 2.12
C GLU A 86 15.46 -9.43 2.85
N ALA A 87 16.14 -8.55 2.12
CA ALA A 87 16.74 -7.35 2.69
C ALA A 87 15.67 -6.40 3.27
N LEU A 88 14.54 -6.23 2.58
CA LEU A 88 13.42 -5.41 3.06
C LEU A 88 12.79 -6.01 4.33
N ILE A 89 12.54 -7.32 4.33
CA ILE A 89 12.04 -8.05 5.50
C ILE A 89 12.99 -7.87 6.69
N SER A 90 14.29 -8.06 6.48
CA SER A 90 15.29 -7.90 7.53
C SER A 90 15.38 -6.46 8.04
N ARG A 91 15.17 -5.45 7.18
CA ARG A 91 15.20 -4.04 7.58
C ARG A 91 13.97 -3.65 8.40
N LEU A 92 12.79 -4.15 8.02
CA LEU A 92 11.54 -3.85 8.72
C LEU A 92 11.43 -4.58 10.07
N GLY A 93 11.99 -5.78 10.16
CA GLY A 93 11.83 -6.63 11.33
C GLY A 93 10.38 -7.03 11.58
N GLU A 94 10.13 -7.66 12.73
CA GLU A 94 8.81 -8.18 13.08
C GLU A 94 7.77 -7.05 13.26
N ASP A 95 8.12 -6.02 14.02
CA ASP A 95 7.23 -4.88 14.30
C ASP A 95 6.84 -4.13 13.02
N GLY A 96 7.81 -3.89 12.13
CA GLY A 96 7.56 -3.20 10.87
C GLY A 96 6.67 -4.02 9.94
N ILE A 97 6.90 -5.33 9.84
CA ILE A 97 6.05 -6.22 9.04
C ILE A 97 4.63 -6.25 9.61
N SER A 98 4.47 -6.40 10.93
CA SER A 98 3.17 -6.40 11.58
C SER A 98 2.39 -5.10 11.32
N ALA A 99 3.05 -3.95 11.41
CA ALA A 99 2.43 -2.66 11.11
C ALA A 99 2.00 -2.53 9.64
N VAL A 100 2.82 -2.99 8.70
CA VAL A 100 2.46 -3.02 7.27
C VAL A 100 1.25 -3.92 7.03
N MET A 101 1.25 -5.13 7.58
CA MET A 101 0.15 -6.09 7.46
C MET A 101 -1.16 -5.50 8.01
N GLY A 102 -1.11 -4.88 9.20
CA GLY A 102 -2.27 -4.24 9.82
C GLY A 102 -2.84 -3.12 8.95
N HIS A 103 -1.98 -2.25 8.42
CA HIS A 103 -2.42 -1.17 7.54
C HIS A 103 -3.08 -1.70 6.25
N VAL A 104 -2.51 -2.76 5.65
CA VAL A 104 -3.09 -3.36 4.44
C VAL A 104 -4.46 -3.99 4.73
N ALA A 105 -4.63 -4.62 5.89
CA ALA A 105 -5.92 -5.18 6.32
C ALA A 105 -6.98 -4.08 6.50
N GLU A 106 -6.63 -2.99 7.19
CA GLU A 106 -7.52 -1.83 7.37
C GLU A 106 -7.96 -1.23 6.02
N GLN A 107 -7.03 -1.12 5.07
CA GLN A 107 -7.32 -0.60 3.73
C GLN A 107 -8.19 -1.56 2.89
N ALA A 108 -8.03 -2.86 3.08
CA ALA A 108 -8.88 -3.87 2.44
C ALA A 108 -10.31 -3.79 2.99
N ASP A 109 -10.48 -3.72 4.30
CA ASP A 109 -11.79 -3.59 4.95
C ASP A 109 -12.49 -2.27 4.58
N ALA A 110 -11.74 -1.16 4.52
CA ALA A 110 -12.26 0.12 4.07
C ALA A 110 -12.79 0.04 2.62
N ALA A 111 -12.05 -0.61 1.71
CA ALA A 111 -12.48 -0.77 0.31
C ALA A 111 -13.75 -1.63 0.17
N VAL A 112 -13.93 -2.64 1.02
CA VAL A 112 -15.15 -3.47 1.03
C VAL A 112 -16.33 -2.68 1.57
N SER A 113 -16.13 -1.89 2.62
CA SER A 113 -17.19 -1.07 3.22
C SER A 113 -17.71 0.02 2.28
N GLU A 114 -16.84 0.65 1.49
CA GLU A 114 -17.22 1.70 0.53
C GLU A 114 -17.98 1.13 -0.68
N ALA A 115 -17.65 -0.10 -1.10
CA ALA A 115 -18.36 -0.81 -2.17
C ALA A 115 -19.79 -1.20 -1.76
N ALA A 116 -20.02 -1.48 -0.46
CA ALA A 116 -21.33 -1.87 0.07
C ALA A 116 -22.32 -0.69 0.19
N VAL A 117 -21.82 0.55 0.31
CA VAL A 117 -22.66 1.77 0.42
C VAL A 117 -23.22 2.22 -0.94
N LYS A 118 -22.69 1.67 -2.04
CA LYS A 118 -23.02 2.08 -3.42
C LYS A 118 -24.01 1.16 -4.16
N ASN A 119 -24.52 0.12 -3.51
CA ASN A 119 -25.53 -0.81 -4.04
C ASN A 119 -26.84 -0.63 -3.27
#